data_AF-A0A447S5W3-F1
#
_entry.id   AF-A0A447S5W3-F1
#
_cell.length_a   1.000
_cell.length_b   1.000
_cell.length_c   1.000
_cell.angle_alpha   90.00
_cell.angle_beta   90.00
_cell.angle_gamma   90.00
#
_symmetry.space_group_name_H-M   'P 1'
#
loop_
_entity.id
_entity.type
_entity.pdbx_description
1 polymer ?
#
loop_
_entity_poly.entity_id
_entity_poly.type
_entity_poly.pdbx_seq_one_letter_code
_entity_poly.pdbx_strand_id
1 'polypeptide(L)' 'MLVKAGEMIVVPRGVEHKTSAETEAKLMLIEPRGVLNTGHEGGERTAVNDVWI' A
#
# COMPACT_ATOMS: atom_id res chain seq x y z
N MET A 1 -11.25 5.58 6.95
CA MET A 1 -11.99 4.32 6.73
C MET A 1 -11.35 3.24 7.58
N LEU A 2 -12.13 2.32 8.14
CA LEU A 2 -11.63 1.19 8.92
C LEU A 2 -11.83 -0.09 8.12
N VAL A 3 -10.83 -0.96 8.10
CA VAL A 3 -10.87 -2.26 7.43
C VAL A 3 -10.60 -3.32 8.48
N LYS A 4 -11.50 -4.28 8.63
CA LYS A 4 -11.35 -5.40 9.57
C LYS A 4 -10.78 -6.62 8.85
N ALA A 5 -10.40 -7.63 9.63
CA ALA A 5 -9.93 -8.89 9.09
C ALA A 5 -11.00 -9.52 8.15
N GLY A 6 -10.58 -9.90 6.94
CA GLY A 6 -11.45 -10.46 5.90
C GLY A 6 -12.19 -9.43 5.05
N GLU A 7 -12.09 -8.14 5.38
CA GLU A 7 -12.66 -7.07 4.56
C GLU A 7 -11.66 -6.58 3.51
N MET A 8 -12.19 -6.08 2.39
CA MET A 8 -11.44 -5.43 1.33
C MET A 8 -12.13 -4.13 0.97
N ILE A 9 -11.33 -3.12 0.66
CA ILE A 9 -11.79 -1.81 0.19
C ILE A 9 -11.04 -1.44 -1.09
N VAL A 10 -11.67 -0.59 -1.90
CA VAL A 10 -11.01 0.05 -3.04
C VAL A 10 -10.83 1.52 -2.71
N VAL A 11 -9.60 2.01 -2.78
CA VAL A 11 -9.34 3.46 -2.70
C VAL A 11 -9.69 4.08 -4.05
N PRO A 12 -10.62 5.06 -4.12
CA PRO A 12 -10.97 5.70 -5.38
C PRO A 12 -9.78 6.43 -6.01
N ARG A 13 -9.75 6.50 -7.34
CA ARG A 13 -8.69 7.19 -8.07
C ARG A 13 -8.57 8.65 -7.62
N GLY A 14 -7.34 9.08 -7.34
CA GLY A 14 -7.04 10.47 -6.95
C GLY A 14 -7.31 10.78 -5.48
N VAL A 15 -7.75 9.81 -4.68
CA VAL A 15 -7.87 9.97 -3.23
C VAL A 15 -6.54 9.66 -2.57
N GLU A 16 -5.98 10.66 -1.90
CA GLU A 16 -4.84 10.45 -1.02
C GLU A 16 -5.24 9.55 0.15
N HIS A 17 -4.38 8.59 0.46
CA HIS A 17 -4.59 7.68 1.57
C HIS A 17 -3.26 7.33 2.23
N LYS A 18 -3.34 6.94 3.51
CA LYS A 18 -2.23 6.44 4.29
C LYS A 18 -2.70 5.24 5.09
N THR A 19 -2.08 4.10 4.87
CA THR A 19 -2.36 2.88 5.64
C THR A 19 -1.72 3.00 7.03
N SER A 20 -2.48 2.74 8.08
CA SER A 20 -1.99 2.72 9.46
C SER A 20 -2.79 1.76 10.33
N ALA A 21 -2.16 1.23 11.36
CA ALA A 21 -2.79 0.38 12.36
C ALA A 21 -2.30 0.77 13.76
N GLU A 22 -3.17 0.64 14.76
CA GLU A 22 -2.83 0.91 16.17
C GLU A 22 -1.91 -0.17 16.76
N THR A 23 -2.09 -1.41 16.30
CA THR A 23 -1.28 -2.57 16.67
C THR A 23 -0.76 -3.26 15.41
N GLU A 24 0.16 -4.22 15.57
CA GLU A 24 0.69 -4.97 14.44
C GLU A 24 -0.44 -5.68 13.68
N ALA A 25 -0.46 -5.50 12.35
CA ALA A 25 -1.47 -6.06 11.48
C ALA A 25 -0.82 -6.68 10.24
N LYS A 26 -1.39 -7.80 9.79
CA LYS A 26 -1.07 -8.40 8.49
C LYS A 26 -2.11 -7.93 7.49
N LEU A 27 -1.67 -7.39 6.36
CA LEU A 27 -2.54 -6.90 5.30
C LEU A 27 -2.00 -7.29 3.93
N MET A 28 -2.87 -7.22 2.93
CA MET A 28 -2.51 -7.31 1.52
C MET A 28 -2.80 -5.97 0.87
N LEU A 29 -1.81 -5.43 0.16
CA LEU A 29 -1.95 -4.22 -0.63
C LEU A 29 -1.83 -4.61 -2.10
N ILE A 30 -2.79 -4.16 -2.91
CA ILE A 30 -2.81 -4.43 -4.35
C ILE A 30 -2.72 -3.08 -5.04
N GLU A 31 -1.65 -2.87 -5.81
CA GLU A 31 -1.39 -1.63 -6.53
C GLU A 31 -1.20 -1.90 -8.03
N PRO A 32 -1.49 -0.92 -8.90
CA PRO A 32 -1.12 -1.01 -10.30
C PRO A 32 0.38 -1.31 -10.46
N ARG A 33 0.71 -2.12 -11.47
CA ARG A 33 2.11 -2.41 -11.80
C ARG A 33 2.87 -1.11 -12.06
N GLY A 34 4.07 -1.00 -11.49
CA GLY A 34 4.94 0.16 -11.69
C GLY A 34 4.77 1.30 -10.68
N VAL A 35 3.86 1.19 -9.71
CA VAL A 35 3.74 2.14 -8.59
C VAL A 35 4.88 1.96 -7.60
N LEU A 36 5.77 2.94 -7.46
CA LEU A 36 6.88 2.88 -6.51
C LEU A 36 6.34 2.93 -5.08
N ASN A 37 6.84 2.05 -4.21
CA ASN A 37 6.46 1.99 -2.80
C ASN A 37 6.82 3.26 -2.00
N THR A 38 7.78 4.05 -2.51
CA THR A 38 8.20 5.34 -1.93
C THR A 38 7.61 6.55 -2.68
N GLY A 39 6.74 6.32 -3.66
CA GLY A 39 6.24 7.38 -4.52
C GLY A 39 7.38 8.10 -5.25
N HIS A 40 7.58 9.38 -4.94
CA HIS A 40 8.61 10.22 -5.56
C HIS A 40 9.80 10.53 -4.63
N GLU A 41 9.81 10.02 -3.40
CA GLU A 41 10.87 10.34 -2.43
C GLU A 41 12.18 9.56 -2.67
N GLY A 42 12.12 8.38 -3.29
CA GLY A 42 13.30 7.58 -3.59
C GLY A 42 14.00 7.00 -2.34
N GLY A 43 15.28 6.62 -2.50
CA GLY A 43 16.13 6.11 -1.41
C GLY A 43 16.29 4.59 -1.33
N GLU A 44 17.08 4.12 -0.37
CA GLU A 44 17.52 2.72 -0.18
C GLU A 44 16.36 1.70 -0.07
N ARG A 45 15.18 2.15 0.37
CA ARG A 45 13.97 1.31 0.50
C ARG A 45 13.04 1.37 -0.72
N THR A 46 13.43 2.08 -1.77
CA THR A 46 12.70 2.10 -3.04
C THR A 46 12.94 0.80 -3.77
N ALA A 47 11.91 -0.03 -3.87
CA ALA A 47 11.96 -1.24 -4.66
C ALA A 47 11.58 -0.93 -6.11
N VAL A 48 12.35 -1.45 -7.05
CA VAL A 48 11.89 -1.55 -8.44
C VAL A 48 10.74 -2.57 -8.44
N ASN A 49 9.58 -2.17 -8.94
CA ASN A 49 8.41 -3.05 -8.99
C ASN A 49 8.70 -4.39 -9.68
N ASP A 50 7.88 -5.39 -9.34
CA ASP A 50 7.92 -6.80 -9.76
C ASP A 50 8.71 -7.76 -8.82
N VAL A 51 9.09 -7.33 -7.62
CA VAL A 51 9.52 -8.25 -6.54
C VAL A 51 8.32 -8.54 -5.62
N TRP A 52 7.52 -9.54 -6.00
CA TRP A 52 6.46 -10.08 -5.13
C TRP A 52 7.09 -11.12 -4.18
N ILE A 53 7.03 -10.88 -2.87
CA ILE A 53 7.29 -11.88 -1.82
C ILE A 53 5.96 -12.32 -1.24
#